data_AF-A0A4S2DBU0-F1
#
_entry.id   AF-A0A4S2DBU0-F1
#
_cell.length_a   1.000
_cell.length_b   1.000
_cell.length_c   1.000
_cell.angle_alpha   90.00
_cell.angle_beta   90.00
_cell.angle_gamma   90.00
#
_symmetry.space_group_name_H-M   'P 1'
#
loop_
_entity.id
_entity.type
_entity.pdbx_description
1 polymer ?
#
loop_
_entity_poly.entity_id
_entity_poly.type
_entity_poly.pdbx_seq_one_letter_code
_entity_poly.pdbx_strand_id
1 'polypeptide(L)'
;MSDTATRSASGDAPTELALIVDAAARAVTGVAELYYAAALPARLWRATLAGDGAYSVVTRRAQALEVTVSIGVTGGRVAAVASEVALRVREALGAPDAHVTVRVSRITATRRA
;
A
#
# COMPACT_ATOMS: atom_id res chain seq x y z
N MET A 1 -6.26 30.38 -14.78
CA MET A 1 -7.03 29.44 -15.62
C MET A 1 -6.87 28.07 -15.00
N SER A 2 -7.83 27.69 -14.17
CA SER A 2 -7.79 26.48 -13.36
C SER A 2 -8.26 25.31 -14.21
N ASP A 3 -7.32 24.55 -14.75
CA ASP A 3 -7.61 23.28 -15.42
C ASP A 3 -7.78 22.22 -14.32
N THR A 4 -8.92 22.29 -13.63
CA THR A 4 -9.40 21.23 -12.74
C THR A 4 -9.97 20.16 -13.65
N ALA A 5 -9.08 19.51 -14.40
CA ALA A 5 -9.40 18.36 -15.21
C ALA A 5 -10.02 17.33 -14.28
N THR A 6 -11.30 17.10 -14.53
CA THR A 6 -12.05 15.89 -14.24
C THR A 6 -11.13 14.68 -14.41
N ARG A 7 -10.45 14.27 -13.34
CA ARG A 7 -9.71 13.00 -13.29
C ARG A 7 -10.77 11.92 -13.18
N SER A 8 -11.37 11.65 -14.32
CA SER A 8 -12.42 10.67 -14.52
C SER A 8 -12.03 9.36 -13.86
N ALA A 9 -12.97 8.81 -13.08
CA ALA A 9 -12.89 7.55 -12.36
C ALA A 9 -12.81 6.30 -13.29
N SER A 10 -12.11 6.40 -14.42
CA SER A 10 -12.00 5.39 -15.46
C SER A 10 -10.58 5.36 -16.02
N GLY A 11 -9.61 4.81 -15.27
CA GLY A 11 -8.32 4.46 -15.87
C GLY A 11 -7.05 4.63 -15.04
N ASP A 12 -7.10 4.76 -13.71
CA ASP A 12 -5.86 4.74 -12.94
C ASP A 12 -5.17 3.38 -13.10
N ALA A 13 -3.97 3.40 -13.71
CA ALA A 13 -3.18 2.19 -13.90
C ALA A 13 -2.91 1.54 -12.53
N PRO A 14 -2.91 0.21 -12.40
CA PRO A 14 -2.68 -0.47 -11.12
C PRO A 14 -1.43 -0.01 -10.36
N THR A 15 -0.41 0.45 -11.08
CA THR A 15 0.81 1.04 -10.51
C THR A 15 0.56 2.37 -9.82
N GLU A 16 -0.27 3.26 -10.38
CA GLU A 16 -0.60 4.54 -9.79
C GLU A 16 -1.43 4.37 -8.51
N LEU A 17 -2.42 3.47 -8.54
CA LEU A 17 -3.16 3.09 -7.34
C LEU A 17 -2.23 2.52 -6.26
N ALA A 18 -1.26 1.69 -6.64
CA ALA A 18 -0.30 1.14 -5.69
C ALA A 18 0.59 2.24 -5.03
N LEU A 19 0.95 3.30 -5.76
CA LEU A 19 1.66 4.45 -5.19
C LEU A 19 0.79 5.24 -4.20
N ILE A 20 -0.50 5.43 -4.51
CA ILE A 20 -1.47 6.06 -3.59
C ILE A 20 -1.59 5.23 -2.31
N VAL A 21 -1.69 3.90 -2.44
CA VAL A 21 -1.74 2.98 -1.30
C VAL A 21 -0.47 3.06 -0.45
N ASP A 22 0.71 3.10 -1.07
CA ASP A 22 1.98 3.23 -0.36
C ASP A 22 2.06 4.55 0.42
N ALA A 23 1.62 5.65 -0.19
CA ALA A 23 1.58 6.95 0.46
C ALA A 23 0.62 6.95 1.67
N ALA A 24 -0.58 6.37 1.50
CA ALA A 24 -1.57 6.24 2.56
C ALA A 24 -1.06 5.38 3.72
N ALA A 25 -0.41 4.25 3.42
CA ALA A 25 0.17 3.37 4.43
C ALA A 25 1.30 4.04 5.21
N ARG A 26 2.20 4.78 4.53
CA ARG A 26 3.29 5.53 5.19
C ARG A 26 2.81 6.66 6.10
N ALA A 27 1.65 7.24 5.81
CA ALA A 27 1.07 8.30 6.61
C ALA A 27 0.51 7.81 7.96
N VAL A 28 0.37 6.50 8.17
CA VAL A 28 -0.14 5.94 9.43
C VAL A 28 0.93 5.93 10.51
N THR A 29 0.58 6.49 11.67
CA THR A 29 1.49 6.55 12.81
C THR A 29 1.79 5.15 13.33
N GLY A 30 3.07 4.78 13.36
CA GLY A 30 3.52 3.46 13.80
C GLY A 30 3.91 2.51 12.68
N VAL A 31 3.68 2.90 11.42
CA VAL A 31 4.35 2.29 10.27
C VAL A 31 5.78 2.81 10.22
N ALA A 32 6.76 1.91 10.40
CA ALA A 32 8.17 2.25 10.37
C ALA A 32 8.76 2.09 8.96
N GLU A 33 8.31 1.07 8.22
CA GLU A 33 8.78 0.80 6.86
C GLU A 33 7.71 0.08 6.03
N LEU A 34 7.85 0.15 4.71
CA LEU A 34 7.07 -0.64 3.77
C LEU A 34 7.94 -1.75 3.18
N TYR A 35 7.35 -2.92 3.01
CA TYR A 35 7.96 -4.05 2.31
C TYR A 35 7.20 -4.37 1.04
N TYR A 36 7.89 -4.95 0.08
CA TYR A 36 7.26 -5.42 -1.15
C TYR A 36 6.23 -6.51 -0.85
N ALA A 37 4.98 -6.22 -1.16
CA ALA A 37 3.88 -7.16 -1.07
C ALA A 37 3.90 -8.19 -2.23
N ALA A 38 4.59 -7.86 -3.32
CA ALA A 38 4.76 -8.71 -4.48
C ALA A 38 5.70 -9.91 -4.21
N ALA A 39 5.38 -11.07 -4.78
CA ALA A 39 6.29 -12.22 -4.78
C ALA A 39 7.61 -11.90 -5.49
N LEU A 40 8.71 -12.48 -5.02
CA LEU A 40 10.08 -12.26 -5.54
C LEU A 40 10.19 -12.37 -7.08
N PRO A 41 9.61 -13.38 -7.76
CA PRO A 41 9.65 -13.44 -9.22
C PRO A 41 8.96 -12.24 -9.90
N ALA A 42 7.80 -11.82 -9.38
CA ALA A 42 7.07 -10.66 -9.88
C ALA A 42 7.78 -9.33 -9.56
N ARG A 43 8.57 -9.30 -8.47
CA ARG A 43 9.43 -8.17 -8.12
C ARG A 43 10.61 -8.06 -9.07
N LEU A 44 11.28 -9.16 -9.37
CA LEU A 44 12.44 -9.19 -10.26
C LEU A 44 12.04 -8.71 -11.67
N TRP A 45 10.91 -9.21 -12.18
CA TRP A 45 10.35 -8.81 -13.47
C TRP A 45 9.98 -7.31 -13.52
N ARG A 46 9.44 -6.76 -12.42
CA ARG A 46 9.12 -5.33 -12.34
C ARG A 46 10.35 -4.45 -12.18
N ALA A 47 11.33 -4.86 -11.38
CA ALA A 47 12.59 -4.12 -11.22
C ALA A 47 13.36 -4.01 -12.55
N THR A 48 13.22 -5.00 -13.45
CA THR A 48 13.80 -4.93 -14.80
C THR A 48 13.01 -4.06 -15.78
N LEU A 49 11.78 -3.65 -15.46
CA LEU A 49 10.86 -2.96 -16.39
C LEU A 49 10.38 -1.57 -15.89
N ALA A 50 10.45 -1.28 -14.59
CA ALA A 50 9.96 -0.05 -13.98
C ALA A 50 10.92 0.43 -12.90
N GLY A 51 11.49 1.63 -13.10
CA GLY A 51 12.62 2.18 -12.36
C GLY A 51 12.40 2.50 -10.89
N ASP A 52 11.15 2.63 -10.43
CA ASP A 52 10.82 2.71 -9.00
C ASP A 52 9.41 2.14 -8.82
N GLY A 53 9.34 0.89 -8.35
CA GLY A 53 8.09 0.15 -8.23
C GLY A 53 7.42 0.35 -6.88
N ALA A 54 6.11 0.58 -6.89
CA ALA A 54 5.28 0.54 -5.69
C ALA A 54 5.50 -0.75 -4.87
N TYR A 55 5.50 -0.62 -3.55
CA TYR A 55 5.64 -1.72 -2.60
C TYR A 55 4.34 -2.52 -2.50
N SER A 56 3.22 -1.82 -2.54
CA SER A 56 1.89 -2.43 -2.50
C SER A 56 1.50 -3.05 -3.84
N VAL A 57 0.58 -4.00 -3.77
CA VAL A 57 -0.03 -4.63 -4.94
C VAL A 57 -1.50 -4.30 -4.95
N VAL A 58 -1.96 -3.70 -6.04
CA VAL A 58 -3.38 -3.44 -6.31
C VAL A 58 -3.77 -4.26 -7.52
N THR A 59 -4.80 -5.10 -7.35
CA THR A 59 -5.40 -5.88 -8.42
C THR A 59 -6.88 -5.54 -8.50
N ARG A 60 -7.39 -5.26 -9.69
CA ARG A 60 -8.83 -5.09 -9.89
C ARG A 60 -9.42 -6.44 -10.25
N ARG A 61 -10.35 -6.95 -9.45
CA ARG A 61 -11.06 -8.20 -9.71
C ARG A 61 -12.56 -7.95 -9.81
N ALA A 62 -13.09 -8.09 -11.02
CA ALA A 62 -14.51 -7.94 -11.35
C ALA A 62 -15.17 -6.69 -10.75
N GLN A 63 -15.63 -6.77 -9.49
CA GLN A 63 -16.37 -5.74 -8.76
C GLN A 63 -15.61 -5.11 -7.59
N ALA A 64 -14.41 -5.60 -7.24
CA ALA A 64 -13.66 -5.13 -6.07
C ALA A 64 -12.17 -4.88 -6.39
N LEU A 65 -11.57 -3.99 -5.59
CA LEU A 65 -10.12 -3.82 -5.54
C LEU A 65 -9.56 -4.77 -4.48
N GLU A 66 -8.61 -5.60 -4.88
CA GLU A 66 -7.77 -6.40 -4.00
C GLU A 66 -6.46 -5.65 -3.77
N VAL A 67 -6.22 -5.25 -2.53
CA VAL A 67 -5.03 -4.50 -2.13
C VAL A 67 -4.23 -5.31 -1.13
N THR A 68 -2.94 -5.50 -1.39
CA THR A 68 -2.01 -6.10 -0.42
C THR A 68 -0.94 -5.09 -0.06
N VAL A 69 -0.80 -4.80 1.24
CA VAL A 69 0.22 -3.91 1.80
C VAL A 69 1.03 -4.71 2.81
N SER A 70 2.36 -4.59 2.76
CA SER A 70 3.23 -5.19 3.77
C SER A 70 3.97 -4.08 4.51
N ILE A 71 3.79 -4.02 5.83
CA ILE A 71 4.31 -2.95 6.68
C ILE A 71 5.20 -3.52 7.78
N GLY A 72 6.24 -2.78 8.13
CA GLY A 72 7.02 -2.97 9.35
C GLY A 72 6.51 -2.05 10.44
N VAL A 73 6.31 -2.58 11.64
CA VAL A 73 5.88 -1.79 12.81
C VAL A 73 6.86 -1.95 13.96
N THR A 74 7.18 -0.84 14.62
CA THR A 74 7.95 -0.83 15.86
C THR A 74 7.02 -0.78 17.07
N GLY A 75 7.19 -1.71 18.01
CA GLY A 75 6.42 -1.75 19.26
C GLY A 75 5.21 -2.69 19.26
N GLY A 76 4.30 -2.49 20.22
CA GLY A 76 3.25 -3.45 20.57
C GLY A 76 1.89 -3.29 19.88
N ARG A 77 1.64 -2.17 19.18
CA ARG A 77 0.30 -1.81 18.64
C ARG A 77 0.01 -2.38 17.25
N VAL A 78 0.40 -3.64 16.99
CA VAL A 78 0.32 -4.28 15.67
C VAL A 78 -1.10 -4.24 15.08
N ALA A 79 -2.11 -4.67 15.85
CA ALA A 79 -3.48 -4.76 15.36
C ALA A 79 -4.10 -3.37 15.09
N ALA A 80 -3.85 -2.40 15.96
CA ALA A 80 -4.36 -1.03 15.79
C ALA A 80 -3.76 -0.37 14.54
N VAL A 81 -2.44 -0.50 14.33
CA VAL A 81 -1.77 0.04 13.15
C VAL A 81 -2.27 -0.64 11.87
N ALA A 82 -2.45 -1.96 11.88
CA ALA A 82 -2.97 -2.69 10.72
C ALA A 82 -4.38 -2.22 10.33
N SER A 83 -5.27 -2.06 11.32
CA SER A 83 -6.63 -1.57 11.10
C SER A 83 -6.66 -0.14 10.58
N GLU A 84 -5.80 0.74 11.12
CA GLU A 84 -5.67 2.13 10.66
C GLU A 84 -5.16 2.20 9.22
N VAL A 85 -4.14 1.40 8.86
CA VAL A 85 -3.65 1.28 7.48
C VAL A 85 -4.76 0.83 6.55
N ALA A 86 -5.52 -0.20 6.90
CA ALA A 86 -6.62 -0.69 6.07
C ALA A 86 -7.70 0.39 5.84
N LEU A 87 -8.02 1.18 6.87
CA LEU A 87 -8.97 2.28 6.76
C LEU A 87 -8.44 3.38 5.82
N ARG A 88 -7.22 3.88 6.06
CA ARG A 88 -6.61 4.95 5.24
C ARG A 88 -6.44 4.56 3.78
N VAL A 89 -6.11 3.30 3.52
CA VAL A 89 -6.02 2.76 2.17
C VAL A 89 -7.37 2.79 1.45
N ARG A 90 -8.46 2.39 2.12
CA ARG A 90 -9.81 2.48 1.52
C ARG A 90 -10.23 3.91 1.24
N GLU A 91 -9.96 4.82 2.18
CA GLU A 91 -10.25 6.26 2.02
C GLU A 91 -9.47 6.87 0.85
N ALA A 92 -8.16 6.60 0.77
CA ALA A 92 -7.29 7.13 -0.29
C ALA A 92 -7.68 6.62 -1.69
N LEU A 93 -8.23 5.40 -1.76
CA LEU A 93 -8.73 4.81 -3.00
C LEU A 93 -10.17 5.22 -3.34
N GLY A 94 -10.88 5.91 -2.43
CA GLY A 94 -12.31 6.15 -2.57
C GLY A 94 -13.14 4.86 -2.69
N ALA A 95 -12.62 3.74 -2.16
CA ALA A 95 -13.14 2.40 -2.37
C ALA A 95 -13.44 1.72 -1.03
N PRO A 96 -14.61 1.97 -0.42
CA PRO A 96 -14.96 1.42 0.89
C PRO A 96 -15.07 -0.11 0.89
N ASP A 97 -15.42 -0.71 -0.24
CA ASP A 97 -15.56 -2.16 -0.40
C ASP A 97 -14.25 -2.86 -0.82
N ALA A 98 -13.13 -2.14 -0.86
CA ALA A 98 -11.84 -2.74 -1.23
C ALA A 98 -11.40 -3.77 -0.18
N HIS A 99 -11.00 -4.93 -0.66
CA HIS A 99 -10.41 -5.99 0.16
C HIS A 99 -8.94 -5.67 0.42
N VAL A 100 -8.64 -5.15 1.61
CA VAL A 100 -7.29 -4.78 2.01
C VAL A 100 -6.68 -5.86 2.92
N THR A 101 -5.64 -6.52 2.42
CA THR A 101 -4.80 -7.44 3.19
C THR A 101 -3.58 -6.69 3.69
N VAL A 102 -3.44 -6.55 5.01
CA VAL A 102 -2.28 -5.93 5.65
C VAL A 102 -1.40 -7.02 6.28
N ARG A 103 -0.20 -7.19 5.75
CA ARG A 103 0.84 -8.05 6.34
C ARG A 103 1.71 -7.20 7.24
N VAL A 104 1.87 -7.62 8.50
CA VAL A 104 2.65 -6.86 9.48
C VAL A 104 3.86 -7.66 9.94
N SER A 105 5.03 -7.08 9.78
CA SER A 105 6.27 -7.57 10.38
C SER A 105 6.62 -6.70 11.59
N ARG A 106 6.81 -7.33 12.75
CA ARG A 106 7.29 -6.62 13.94
C ARG A 106 8.80 -6.45 13.82
N ILE A 107 9.27 -5.21 13.85
CA ILE A 107 10.70 -4.90 13.86
C ILE A 107 11.16 -4.94 15.30
N THR A 108 11.89 -5.99 15.67
CA THR A 108 12.63 -6.05 16.91
C THR A 108 13.98 -5.38 16.69
N ALA A 109 14.06 -4.07 16.92
CA ALA A 109 15.36 -3.43 17.01
C ALA A 109 16.08 -4.03 18.22
N THR A 110 17.17 -4.77 18.01
CA THR A 110 18.17 -4.97 19.05
C THR A 110 18.74 -3.60 19.34
N ARG A 111 18.55 -3.10 20.56
CA ARG A 111 19.21 -1.89 21.05
C ARG A 111 20.71 -2.06 20.78
N ARG A 112 21.30 -1.30 19.86
CA ARG A 112 22.76 -1.16 19.85
C ARG A 112 23.11 -0.46 21.16
N ALA A 113 23.73 -1.23 22.05
CA ALA A 113 24.36 -0.75 23.27
C ALA A 113 25.55 0.15 22.92
#